data_AF-A0A090W917-F1
#
_entry.id   AF-A0A090W917-F1
#
_cell.length_a   1.000
_cell.length_b   1.000
_cell.length_c   1.000
_cell.angle_alpha   90.00
_cell.angle_beta   90.00
_cell.angle_gamma   90.00
#
_symmetry.space_group_name_H-M   'P 1'
#
loop_
_entity.id
_entity.type
_entity.pdbx_description
1 polymer ?
#
loop_
_entity_poly.entity_id
_entity_poly.type
_entity_poly.pdbx_seq_one_letter_code
_entity_poly.pdbx_strand_id
1 'polypeptide(L)'
;MTIAYYFAQPIESIIVDEDQFKWFSIDALPELGFDHSKIIKDAHEDLKQKIMVEPIIFDLMPNKFTLNELQFAFESVLEIELDNRNFRKKVLKKIYIVPLNETKKGTAKKPSKLYVFSRDVYDKVSEKDFIVNV
;
A
#
# COMPACT_ATOMS: atom_id res chain seq x y z
N MET A 1 17.83 26.51 -3.73
CA MET A 1 17.96 25.03 -3.78
C MET A 1 17.09 24.47 -2.67
N THR A 2 16.06 23.71 -3.01
CA THR A 2 15.13 23.09 -2.06
C THR A 2 15.45 21.60 -1.99
N ILE A 3 15.44 21.02 -0.79
CA ILE A 3 15.55 19.57 -0.59
C ILE A 3 14.22 19.12 0.01
N ALA A 4 13.50 18.25 -0.69
CA ALA A 4 12.21 17.73 -0.28
C ALA A 4 12.34 16.29 0.23
N TYR A 5 11.53 15.94 1.23
CA TYR A 5 11.39 14.59 1.77
C TYR A 5 9.90 14.25 1.84
N TYR A 6 9.57 12.97 1.72
CA TYR A 6 8.20 12.48 1.91
C TYR A 6 8.21 11.21 2.76
N PHE A 7 7.07 10.93 3.41
CA PHE A 7 6.84 9.76 4.23
C PHE A 7 5.49 9.17 3.89
N ALA A 8 5.37 7.84 3.91
CA ALA A 8 4.10 7.14 3.81
C ALA A 8 3.82 6.50 5.17
N GLN A 9 2.67 6.82 5.76
CA GLN A 9 2.24 6.32 7.08
C GLN A 9 0.73 6.11 7.08
N PRO A 10 0.21 5.14 7.86
CA PRO A 10 -1.23 5.03 8.10
C PRO A 10 -1.77 6.33 8.72
N ILE A 11 -2.91 6.81 8.23
CA ILE A 11 -3.51 8.06 8.71
C ILE A 11 -3.82 8.00 10.21
N GLU A 12 -4.19 6.82 10.71
CA GLU A 12 -4.50 6.57 12.13
C GLU A 12 -3.27 6.70 13.04
N SER A 13 -2.07 6.65 12.48
CA SER A 13 -0.82 6.83 13.24
C SER A 13 -0.42 8.30 13.42
N ILE A 14 -1.08 9.22 12.70
CA ILE A 14 -0.72 10.64 12.68
C ILE A 14 -1.78 11.43 13.46
N ILE A 15 -1.32 12.16 14.48
CA ILE A 15 -2.15 13.07 15.26
C ILE A 15 -1.84 14.49 14.80
N VAL A 16 -2.84 15.19 14.26
CA VAL A 16 -2.73 16.59 13.83
C VAL A 16 -3.77 17.45 14.52
N ASP A 17 -3.46 18.73 14.68
CA ASP A 17 -4.44 19.76 15.03
C ASP A 17 -5.29 20.08 13.79
N GLU A 18 -6.53 19.57 13.77
CA GLU A 18 -7.43 19.67 12.61
C GLU A 18 -7.85 21.11 12.28
N ASP A 19 -7.70 22.05 13.23
CA ASP A 19 -7.95 23.48 12.97
C ASP A 19 -6.84 24.11 12.12
N GLN A 20 -5.62 23.54 12.16
CA GLN A 20 -4.45 24.05 11.43
C GLN A 20 -4.06 23.19 10.22
N PHE A 21 -4.32 21.89 10.27
CA PHE A 21 -3.92 20.94 9.24
C PHE A 21 -5.12 20.18 8.70
N LYS A 22 -5.15 19.96 7.39
CA LYS A 22 -6.20 19.20 6.72
C LYS A 22 -5.59 18.14 5.81
N TRP A 23 -6.22 16.98 5.80
CA TRP A 23 -5.94 15.93 4.84
C TRP A 23 -6.61 16.28 3.51
N PHE A 24 -5.86 16.14 2.42
CA PHE A 24 -6.36 16.31 1.06
C PHE A 24 -6.09 15.03 0.29
N SER A 25 -7.04 14.66 -0.58
CA SER A 25 -6.76 13.63 -1.59
C SER A 25 -5.70 14.15 -2.55
N ILE A 26 -4.83 13.25 -3.02
CA ILE A 26 -3.79 13.58 -4.00
C ILE A 26 -4.39 14.12 -5.31
N ASP A 27 -5.60 13.69 -5.65
CA ASP A 27 -6.35 14.13 -6.83
C ASP A 27 -7.15 15.42 -6.60
N ALA A 28 -7.18 15.93 -5.36
CA ALA A 28 -7.98 17.09 -4.96
C ALA A 28 -7.18 18.03 -4.04
N LEU A 29 -5.94 18.34 -4.44
CA LEU A 29 -5.09 19.30 -3.73
C LEU A 29 -5.61 20.74 -3.93
N PRO A 30 -5.53 21.59 -2.89
CA PRO A 30 -5.81 23.01 -3.02
C PRO A 30 -4.71 23.70 -3.83
N GLU A 31 -4.85 25.00 -4.07
CA GLU A 31 -3.76 25.81 -4.61
C GLU A 31 -2.58 25.81 -3.63
N LEU A 32 -1.39 25.44 -4.12
CA LEU A 32 -0.18 25.35 -3.32
C LEU A 32 0.82 26.42 -3.76
N GLY A 33 1.59 26.94 -2.80
CA GLY A 33 2.64 27.91 -3.09
C GLY A 33 3.81 27.30 -3.88
N PHE A 34 4.48 28.14 -4.65
CA PHE A 34 5.74 27.82 -5.35
C PHE A 34 5.64 26.57 -6.24
N ASP A 35 6.56 25.62 -6.07
CA ASP A 35 6.67 24.37 -6.81
C ASP A 35 6.18 23.16 -6.00
N HIS A 36 5.43 23.37 -4.91
CA HIS A 36 4.97 22.29 -4.03
C HIS A 36 4.10 21.25 -4.75
N SER A 37 3.25 21.67 -5.71
CA SER A 37 2.47 20.73 -6.51
C SER A 37 3.34 19.78 -7.33
N LYS A 38 4.49 20.27 -7.81
CA LYS A 38 5.46 19.43 -8.52
C LYS A 38 6.16 18.46 -7.57
N ILE A 39 6.60 18.95 -6.41
CA ILE A 39 7.25 18.12 -5.38
C ILE A 39 6.35 16.96 -4.95
N ILE A 40 5.07 17.24 -4.69
CA ILE A 40 4.09 16.23 -4.29
C ILE A 40 3.86 15.21 -5.41
N LYS A 41 3.72 15.67 -6.66
CA LYS A 41 3.55 14.78 -7.81
C LYS A 41 4.76 13.87 -8.02
N ASP A 42 5.96 14.41 -7.94
CA ASP A 42 7.20 13.65 -8.10
C ASP A 42 7.36 12.62 -6.96
N ALA A 43 7.02 12.99 -5.71
CA ALA A 43 7.02 12.08 -4.56
C ALA A 43 5.98 10.95 -4.71
N HIS A 44 4.79 11.29 -5.22
CA HIS A 44 3.73 10.32 -5.45
C HIS A 44 4.11 9.30 -6.54
N GLU A 45 4.70 9.76 -7.64
CA GLU A 45 5.19 8.87 -8.70
C GLU A 45 6.32 7.96 -8.19
N ASP A 46 7.28 8.50 -7.44
CA ASP A 46 8.33 7.71 -6.80
C ASP A 46 7.76 6.64 -5.84
N LEU A 47 6.73 6.98 -5.06
CA LEU A 47 6.05 6.03 -4.19
C LEU A 47 5.38 4.89 -4.98
N LYS A 48 4.71 5.19 -6.10
CA LYS A 48 4.12 4.18 -6.99
C LYS A 48 5.17 3.21 -7.50
N GLN A 49 6.31 3.73 -7.95
CA GLN A 49 7.43 2.91 -8.43
C GLN A 49 7.99 2.01 -7.32
N LYS A 50 8.20 2.56 -6.12
CA LYS A 50 8.73 1.79 -4.99
C LYS A 50 7.78 0.71 -4.52
N ILE A 51 6.47 0.95 -4.43
CA ILE A 51 5.50 -0.07 -3.98
C ILE A 51 5.44 -1.30 -4.88
N MET A 52 5.80 -1.16 -6.17
CA MET A 52 5.87 -2.32 -7.06
C MET A 52 7.00 -3.29 -6.69
N VAL A 53 8.11 -2.76 -6.13
CA VAL A 53 9.37 -3.49 -5.95
C VAL A 53 9.76 -3.71 -4.48
N GLU A 54 9.28 -2.84 -3.60
CA GLU A 54 9.54 -2.82 -2.17
C GLU A 54 8.28 -3.20 -1.38
N PRO A 55 8.41 -3.78 -0.17
CA PRO A 55 7.29 -4.21 0.66
C PRO A 55 6.62 -3.05 1.42
N ILE A 56 6.72 -1.80 0.94
CA ILE A 56 6.22 -0.58 1.62
C ILE A 56 4.72 -0.67 1.88
N ILE A 57 3.96 -1.28 0.96
CA ILE A 57 2.50 -1.42 1.09
C ILE A 57 2.09 -2.11 2.40
N PHE A 58 2.92 -3.05 2.90
CA PHE A 58 2.61 -3.78 4.13
C PHE A 58 2.78 -2.92 5.38
N ASP A 59 3.60 -1.87 5.32
CA ASP A 59 3.79 -0.92 6.40
C ASP A 59 2.61 0.08 6.49
N LEU A 60 1.82 0.20 5.40
CA LEU A 60 0.61 1.03 5.31
C LEU A 60 -0.68 0.27 5.64
N MET A 61 -0.58 -1.04 5.86
CA MET A 61 -1.73 -1.92 6.05
C MET A 61 -1.80 -2.46 7.48
N PRO A 62 -2.98 -2.91 7.94
CA PRO A 62 -3.09 -3.67 9.18
C PRO A 62 -2.23 -4.94 9.13
N ASN A 63 -1.66 -5.33 10.27
CA ASN A 63 -0.81 -6.54 10.40
C ASN A 63 -1.47 -7.82 9.87
N LYS A 64 -2.81 -7.94 9.98
CA LYS A 64 -3.61 -9.03 9.44
C LYS A 64 -4.53 -8.50 8.36
N PHE A 65 -4.43 -9.08 7.17
CA PHE A 65 -5.20 -8.64 6.00
C PHE A 65 -5.73 -9.83 5.20
N THR A 66 -6.78 -9.57 4.43
CA THR A 66 -7.28 -10.46 3.38
C THR A 66 -6.61 -10.13 2.05
N LEU A 67 -6.63 -11.07 1.10
CA LEU A 67 -6.09 -10.80 -0.25
C LEU A 67 -6.85 -9.70 -0.98
N ASN A 68 -8.12 -9.48 -0.65
CA ASN A 68 -8.92 -8.40 -1.23
C ASN A 68 -8.47 -7.04 -0.70
N GLU A 69 -8.20 -6.93 0.61
CA GLU A 69 -7.67 -5.71 1.21
C GLU A 69 -6.28 -5.40 0.65
N LEU A 70 -5.43 -6.42 0.45
CA LEU A 70 -4.13 -6.23 -0.18
C LEU A 70 -4.27 -5.76 -1.64
N GLN A 71 -5.17 -6.37 -2.41
CA GLN A 71 -5.44 -5.92 -3.78
C GLN A 71 -5.90 -4.46 -3.81
N PHE A 72 -6.90 -4.13 -2.98
CA PHE A 72 -7.45 -2.79 -2.88
C PHE A 72 -6.38 -1.75 -2.49
N ALA A 73 -5.46 -2.10 -1.60
CA ALA A 73 -4.36 -1.22 -1.22
C ALA A 73 -3.42 -0.95 -2.42
N PHE A 74 -3.05 -1.97 -3.19
CA PHE A 74 -2.26 -1.78 -4.42
C PHE A 74 -3.00 -0.94 -5.46
N GLU A 75 -4.28 -1.24 -5.73
CA GLU A 75 -5.10 -0.50 -6.70
C GLU A 75 -5.24 0.97 -6.29
N SER A 76 -5.41 1.24 -4.99
CA SER A 76 -5.57 2.59 -4.45
C SER A 76 -4.31 3.45 -4.60
N VAL A 77 -3.13 2.85 -4.42
CA VAL A 77 -1.87 3.60 -4.57
C VAL A 77 -1.43 3.70 -6.03
N LEU A 78 -1.61 2.63 -6.82
CA LEU A 78 -1.18 2.60 -8.21
C LEU A 78 -2.18 3.26 -9.16
N GLU A 79 -3.42 3.52 -8.71
CA GLU A 79 -4.52 4.09 -9.51
C GLU A 79 -4.85 3.25 -10.75
N ILE A 80 -4.80 1.92 -10.61
CA ILE A 80 -5.13 0.96 -11.66
C ILE A 80 -6.04 -0.12 -11.11
N GLU A 81 -6.80 -0.77 -11.98
CA GLU A 81 -7.52 -1.99 -11.64
C GLU A 81 -6.64 -3.22 -11.89
N LEU A 82 -6.57 -4.12 -10.91
CA LEU A 82 -5.81 -5.36 -11.01
C LEU A 82 -6.74 -6.54 -11.29
N ASP A 83 -6.32 -7.42 -12.20
CA ASP A 83 -7.04 -8.68 -12.41
C ASP A 83 -6.94 -9.54 -11.15
N ASN A 84 -8.10 -9.79 -10.52
CA ASN A 84 -8.20 -10.50 -9.25
C ASN A 84 -7.59 -11.91 -9.31
N ARG A 85 -7.73 -12.61 -10.44
CA ARG A 85 -7.21 -13.98 -10.59
C ARG A 85 -5.69 -13.98 -10.65
N ASN A 86 -5.11 -13.12 -11.48
CA ASN A 86 -3.66 -12.99 -11.65
C ASN A 86 -3.00 -12.46 -10.38
N PHE A 87 -3.61 -11.46 -9.74
CA PHE A 87 -3.12 -10.92 -8.47
C PHE A 87 -3.05 -12.00 -7.40
N ARG A 88 -4.15 -12.72 -7.14
CA ARG A 88 -4.18 -13.82 -6.17
C ARG A 88 -3.18 -14.92 -6.50
N LYS A 89 -3.06 -15.29 -7.79
CA LYS A 89 -2.08 -16.29 -8.25
C LYS A 89 -0.65 -15.86 -7.94
N LYS A 90 -0.30 -14.58 -8.14
CA LYS A 90 1.04 -14.04 -7.85
C LYS A 90 1.29 -13.97 -6.35
N VAL A 91 0.36 -13.40 -5.57
CA VAL A 91 0.49 -13.23 -4.12
C VAL A 91 0.64 -14.58 -3.41
N LEU A 92 -0.18 -15.57 -3.78
CA LEU A 92 -0.14 -16.90 -3.13
C LEU A 92 1.14 -17.70 -3.41
N LYS A 93 1.94 -17.30 -4.40
CA LYS A 93 3.28 -17.87 -4.63
C LYS A 93 4.35 -17.28 -3.73
N LYS A 94 4.06 -16.16 -3.06
CA LYS A 94 5.03 -15.45 -2.22
C LYS A 94 5.03 -16.09 -0.83
N ILE A 95 6.13 -16.76 -0.49
CA ILE A 95 6.26 -17.47 0.79
C ILE A 95 6.26 -16.54 2.02
N TYR A 96 6.55 -15.24 1.82
CA TYR A 96 6.49 -14.21 2.85
C TYR A 96 5.06 -13.71 3.13
N ILE A 97 4.06 -14.18 2.37
CA ILE A 97 2.64 -13.94 2.63
C ILE A 97 2.06 -15.18 3.31
N VAL A 98 2.08 -15.16 4.63
CA VAL A 98 1.82 -16.36 5.45
C VAL A 98 0.32 -16.45 5.75
N PRO A 99 -0.35 -17.55 5.35
CA PRO A 99 -1.75 -17.77 5.70
C PRO A 99 -1.92 -18.02 7.20
N LEU A 100 -2.94 -17.42 7.80
CA LEU A 100 -3.36 -17.72 9.17
C LEU A 100 -4.46 -18.78 9.20
N ASN A 101 -4.63 -19.43 10.36
CA ASN A 101 -5.79 -20.27 10.68
C ASN A 101 -6.98 -19.42 11.18
N GLU A 102 -7.06 -18.18 10.72
CA GLU A 102 -8.09 -17.21 11.09
C GLU A 102 -8.83 -16.75 9.84
N THR A 103 -10.09 -16.34 10.03
CA THR A 103 -10.89 -15.78 8.95
C THR A 103 -11.58 -14.51 9.42
N LYS A 104 -11.70 -13.54 8.51
CA LYS A 104 -12.48 -12.32 8.71
C LYS A 104 -13.88 -12.56 8.17
N LYS A 105 -14.90 -12.35 9.00
CA LYS A 105 -16.30 -12.28 8.54
C LYS A 105 -16.45 -11.02 7.70
N GLY A 106 -16.62 -11.19 6.39
CA GLY A 106 -16.93 -10.09 5.49
C GLY A 106 -18.43 -9.80 5.44
N THR A 107 -18.80 -8.78 4.65
CA THR A 107 -20.19 -8.48 4.29
C THR A 107 -20.82 -9.57 3.40
N ALA A 108 -19.99 -10.36 2.71
CA ALA A 108 -20.41 -11.52 1.94
C ALA A 108 -20.61 -12.77 2.83
N LYS A 109 -21.52 -13.67 2.44
CA LYS A 109 -21.83 -14.94 3.13
C LYS A 109 -20.64 -15.91 3.31
N LYS A 110 -19.46 -15.61 2.75
CA LYS A 110 -18.25 -16.46 2.86
C LYS A 110 -17.15 -15.76 3.68
N PRO A 111 -16.61 -16.41 4.71
CA PRO A 111 -15.48 -15.88 5.47
C PRO A 111 -14.23 -15.80 4.58
N SER A 112 -13.43 -14.74 4.75
CA SER A 112 -12.19 -14.52 4.01
C SER A 112 -10.99 -14.93 4.85
N LYS A 113 -10.06 -15.69 4.27
CA LYS A 113 -8.84 -16.12 4.97
C LYS A 113 -7.94 -14.91 5.25
N LEU A 114 -7.38 -14.86 6.46
CA LEU A 114 -6.40 -13.84 6.85
C LEU A 114 -4.97 -14.29 6.57
N TYR A 115 -4.14 -13.31 6.28
CA TYR A 115 -2.71 -13.45 5.98
C TYR A 115 -1.93 -12.42 6.78
N VAL A 116 -0.64 -12.68 6.94
CA VAL A 116 0.34 -11.74 7.50
C VAL A 116 1.55 -11.64 6.57
N PHE A 117 2.16 -10.47 6.52
CA PHE A 117 3.45 -10.28 5.86
C PHE A 117 4.58 -10.61 6.86
N SER A 118 5.48 -11.51 6.47
CA SER A 118 6.67 -11.84 7.28
C SER A 118 7.91 -11.18 6.68
N ARG A 119 8.38 -10.12 7.34
CA ARG A 119 9.61 -9.41 6.92
C ARG A 119 10.85 -10.32 7.00
N ASP A 120 10.95 -11.12 8.07
CA ASP A 120 12.05 -12.09 8.23
C ASP A 120 12.15 -13.09 7.07
N VAL A 121 11.00 -13.51 6.52
CA VAL A 121 10.97 -14.40 5.36
C VAL A 121 11.29 -13.60 4.09
N TYR A 122 10.71 -12.41 3.93
CA TYR A 122 10.97 -11.54 2.79
C TYR A 122 12.46 -11.22 2.62
N ASP A 123 13.16 -10.92 3.71
CA ASP A 123 14.59 -10.56 3.69
C ASP A 123 15.52 -11.73 3.38
N LYS A 124 15.08 -12.98 3.58
CA LYS A 124 15.85 -14.19 3.30
C LYS A 124 15.66 -14.75 1.90
N VAL A 125 14.65 -14.27 1.15
CA VAL A 125 14.38 -14.75 -0.20
C VAL A 125 15.29 -14.05 -1.20
N SER A 126 15.98 -14.84 -2.03
CA SER A 126 16.89 -14.35 -3.08
C SER A 126 16.17 -13.69 -4.25
N GLU A 127 14.97 -14.16 -4.59
CA GLU A 127 14.13 -13.62 -5.67
C GLU A 127 12.92 -12.85 -5.11
N LYS A 128 13.04 -11.53 -5.13
CA LYS A 128 11.96 -10.60 -4.73
C LYS A 128 11.18 -10.14 -5.96
N ASP A 129 10.65 -11.11 -6.71
CA ASP A 129 9.81 -10.83 -7.87
C ASP A 129 8.62 -9.94 -7.50
N PHE A 130 8.19 -9.10 -8.44
CA PHE A 130 7.08 -8.18 -8.23
C PHE A 130 5.76 -8.92 -7.92
N ILE A 131 4.96 -8.33 -7.02
CA ILE A 131 3.59 -8.78 -6.75
C ILE A 131 2.66 -8.30 -7.86
N VAL A 132 2.91 -7.08 -8.36
CA VAL A 132 2.15 -6.42 -9.43
C VAL A 132 3.11 -6.11 -10.58
N ASN A 133 2.66 -6.31 -11.81
CA ASN A 133 3.34 -5.78 -13.00
C ASN A 133 2.32 -4.87 -13.66
N VAL A 134 2.69 -3.61 -13.89
CA VAL A 134 1.89 -2.63 -14.63
C VAL A 134 2.42 -2.57 -16.05
#